data_AF-A0A7S0WNN2-F1
#
_entry.id   AF-A0A7S0WNN2-F1
#
_cell.length_a   1.000
_cell.length_b   1.000
_cell.length_c   1.000
_cell.angle_alpha   90.00
_cell.angle_beta   90.00
_cell.angle_gamma   90.00
#
_symmetry.space_group_name_H-M   'P 1'
#
loop_
_entity.id
_entity.type
_entity.pdbx_description
1 polymer ?
#
loop_
_entity_poly.entity_id
_entity_poly.type
_entity_poly.pdbx_seq_one_letter_code
_entity_poly.pdbx_strand_id
1 'polypeptide(L)'
;AGCTVARASQIAFCVFGRHSQLTLGDGCTASHTGYHGYMAAEGARLVCGAQCSADQGSEDGAAGFLCIGPGSQALLGPRCTAQRYCQGFLAEGGGYMQTGEGCQALDCRATLARGNGSGHK
;
A
#
# COMPACT_ATOMS: atom_id res chain seq x y z
N ALA A 1 4.53 -18.59 2.08
CA ALA A 1 4.10 -18.25 3.47
C ALA A 1 4.04 -16.73 3.56
N GLY A 2 2.95 -16.17 4.06
CA GLY A 2 2.80 -14.72 4.24
C GLY A 2 3.50 -14.25 5.51
N CYS A 3 4.02 -13.02 5.50
CA CYS A 3 4.59 -12.37 6.67
C CYS A 3 3.54 -11.47 7.32
N THR A 4 3.49 -11.44 8.66
CA THR A 4 2.53 -10.61 9.40
C THR A 4 3.27 -9.61 10.27
N VAL A 5 2.90 -8.34 10.14
CA VAL A 5 3.28 -7.27 11.06
C VAL A 5 2.01 -6.74 11.71
N ALA A 6 2.02 -6.65 13.03
CA ALA A 6 0.89 -6.18 13.82
C ALA A 6 1.35 -5.11 14.82
N ARG A 7 0.48 -4.12 15.09
CA ARG A 7 0.71 -3.08 16.10
C ARG A 7 1.97 -2.25 15.86
N ALA A 8 2.29 -1.98 14.60
CA ALA A 8 3.36 -1.05 14.26
C ALA A 8 2.92 0.36 14.62
N SER A 9 3.74 1.09 15.40
CA SER A 9 3.40 2.46 15.82
C SER A 9 3.31 3.45 14.66
N GLN A 10 3.92 3.14 13.50
CA GLN A 10 3.83 3.97 12.30
C GLN A 10 3.54 3.15 11.06
N ILE A 11 4.54 2.48 10.48
CA ILE A 11 4.42 1.78 9.20
C ILE A 11 4.79 0.30 9.39
N ALA A 12 4.00 -0.61 8.83
CA ALA A 12 4.28 -2.05 8.93
C ALA A 12 5.34 -2.53 7.93
N PHE A 13 5.12 -2.30 6.64
CA PHE A 13 6.08 -2.64 5.59
C PHE A 13 6.51 -1.39 4.86
N CYS A 14 7.82 -1.10 4.87
CA CYS A 14 8.32 0.14 4.31
C CYS A 14 9.60 -0.04 3.51
N VAL A 15 9.68 0.67 2.40
CA VAL A 15 10.89 0.80 1.58
C VAL A 15 11.12 2.26 1.22
N PHE A 16 12.34 2.73 1.44
CA PHE A 16 12.78 4.10 1.18
C PHE A 16 14.08 4.09 0.38
N GLY A 17 14.28 5.18 -0.37
CA GLY A 17 15.51 5.47 -1.07
C GLY A 17 15.51 4.96 -2.51
N ARG A 18 16.22 5.72 -3.33
CA ARG A 18 16.35 5.42 -4.76
C ARG A 18 17.05 4.07 -4.95
N HIS A 19 16.50 3.26 -5.84
CA HIS A 19 16.99 1.90 -6.15
C HIS A 19 16.79 0.87 -5.02
N SER A 20 16.15 1.23 -3.91
CA SER A 20 15.72 0.26 -2.90
C SER A 20 14.47 -0.50 -3.37
N GLN A 21 14.41 -1.79 -3.06
CA GLN A 21 13.24 -2.61 -3.35
C GLN A 21 12.86 -3.50 -2.15
N LEU A 22 11.57 -3.54 -1.85
CA LEU A 22 10.96 -4.53 -0.96
C LEU A 22 10.01 -5.40 -1.77
N THR A 23 10.21 -6.72 -1.72
CA THR A 23 9.34 -7.71 -2.37
C THR A 23 8.70 -8.58 -1.31
N LEU A 24 7.37 -8.55 -1.26
CA LEU A 24 6.56 -9.32 -0.34
C LEU A 24 5.87 -10.45 -1.10
N GLY A 25 5.90 -11.65 -0.51
CA GLY A 25 5.15 -12.79 -1.05
C GLY A 25 3.64 -12.66 -0.83
N ASP A 26 2.91 -13.65 -1.31
CA ASP A 26 1.45 -13.70 -1.18
C ASP A 26 1.00 -13.74 0.28
N GLY A 27 -0.11 -13.07 0.58
CA GLY A 27 -0.78 -13.13 1.88
C GLY A 27 -0.07 -12.39 3.01
N CYS A 28 0.92 -11.53 2.71
CA CYS A 28 1.47 -10.64 3.74
C CYS A 28 0.38 -9.74 4.33
N THR A 29 0.47 -9.48 5.64
CA THR A 29 -0.57 -8.78 6.39
C THR A 29 0.03 -7.70 7.28
N ALA A 30 -0.48 -6.48 7.14
CA ALA A 30 -0.24 -5.36 8.04
C ALA A 30 -1.51 -5.10 8.83
N SER A 31 -1.45 -5.12 10.16
CA SER A 31 -2.63 -4.92 11.00
C SER A 31 -2.39 -3.95 12.15
N HIS A 32 -3.37 -3.12 12.47
CA HIS A 32 -3.32 -2.16 13.59
C HIS A 32 -2.10 -1.24 13.50
N THR A 33 -1.90 -0.57 12.38
CA THR A 33 -0.77 0.35 12.18
C THR A 33 -1.14 1.78 12.53
N GLY A 34 -0.17 2.57 13.00
CA GLY A 34 -0.35 4.02 13.21
C GLY A 34 -0.77 4.74 11.93
N TYR A 35 0.10 4.69 10.92
CA TYR A 35 -0.03 5.40 9.64
C TYR A 35 -0.34 4.49 8.46
N HIS A 36 0.64 3.71 8.00
CA HIS A 36 0.53 3.00 6.72
C HIS A 36 0.75 1.50 6.88
N GLY A 37 -0.07 0.70 6.20
CA GLY A 37 0.17 -0.74 6.11
C GLY A 37 1.43 -1.00 5.28
N TYR A 38 1.45 -0.45 4.07
CA TYR A 38 2.54 -0.60 3.11
C TYR A 38 2.94 0.75 2.55
N MET A 39 4.24 1.01 2.43
CA MET A 39 4.73 2.27 1.89
C MET A 39 5.97 2.11 1.01
N ALA A 40 5.94 2.78 -0.14
CA ALA A 40 7.10 3.08 -0.99
C ALA A 40 7.30 4.59 -1.08
N ALA A 41 8.51 5.06 -0.81
CA ALA A 41 8.85 6.48 -0.89
C ALA A 41 10.28 6.74 -1.39
N GLU A 42 10.55 7.99 -1.73
CA GLU A 42 11.89 8.48 -2.14
C GLU A 42 12.51 7.74 -3.34
N GLY A 43 11.69 7.35 -4.31
CA GLY A 43 12.15 6.64 -5.51
C GLY A 43 12.33 5.14 -5.29
N ALA A 44 11.76 4.59 -4.23
CA ALA A 44 11.81 3.17 -3.92
C ALA A 44 10.72 2.36 -4.64
N ARG A 45 10.90 1.04 -4.68
CA ARG A 45 9.96 0.10 -5.30
C ARG A 45 9.42 -0.91 -4.29
N LEU A 46 8.11 -0.93 -4.10
CA LEU A 46 7.39 -1.95 -3.37
C LEU A 46 6.71 -2.91 -4.36
N VAL A 47 6.89 -4.21 -4.16
CA VAL A 47 6.20 -5.26 -4.90
C VAL A 47 5.47 -6.16 -3.89
N CYS A 48 4.16 -6.27 -4.03
CA CYS A 48 3.33 -7.15 -3.20
C CYS A 48 2.82 -8.32 -4.04
N GLY A 49 2.86 -9.52 -3.47
CA GLY A 49 2.19 -10.70 -4.02
C GLY A 49 0.67 -10.58 -3.99
N ALA A 50 -0.01 -11.66 -4.33
CA ALA A 50 -1.46 -11.74 -4.26
C ALA A 50 -1.96 -11.68 -2.81
N GLN A 51 -3.16 -11.14 -2.61
CA GLN A 51 -3.88 -11.19 -1.34
C GLN A 51 -3.13 -10.55 -0.16
N CYS A 52 -2.24 -9.58 -0.41
CA CYS A 52 -1.68 -8.77 0.67
C CYS A 52 -2.78 -7.90 1.29
N SER A 53 -2.81 -7.82 2.62
CA SER A 53 -3.85 -7.08 3.32
C SER A 53 -3.26 -6.02 4.26
N ALA A 54 -3.88 -4.84 4.27
CA ALA A 54 -3.70 -3.81 5.26
C ALA A 54 -5.02 -3.65 5.99
N ASP A 55 -5.03 -3.84 7.30
CA ASP A 55 -6.24 -3.72 8.11
C ASP A 55 -6.01 -2.77 9.29
N GLN A 56 -6.91 -1.82 9.44
CA GLN A 56 -6.99 -0.89 10.57
C GLN A 56 -5.78 0.05 10.71
N GLY A 57 -5.89 1.23 10.08
CA GLY A 57 -5.03 2.38 10.35
C GLY A 57 -5.66 3.31 11.38
N SER A 58 -4.90 3.81 12.35
CA SER A 58 -5.46 4.63 13.44
C SER A 58 -5.39 6.14 13.21
N GLU A 59 -4.44 6.63 12.42
CA GLU A 59 -4.22 8.07 12.24
C GLU A 59 -5.01 8.68 11.08
N ASP A 60 -5.33 9.98 11.20
CA ASP A 60 -5.93 10.72 10.10
C ASP A 60 -4.93 10.88 8.95
N GLY A 61 -5.35 10.55 7.73
CA GLY A 61 -4.46 10.48 6.56
C GLY A 61 -3.77 9.13 6.37
N ALA A 62 -3.99 8.16 7.27
CA ALA A 62 -3.51 6.79 7.12
C ALA A 62 -3.98 6.15 5.80
N ALA A 63 -3.05 5.44 5.15
CA ALA A 63 -3.32 4.74 3.90
C ALA A 63 -2.96 3.26 4.05
N GLY A 64 -3.83 2.35 3.59
CA GLY A 64 -3.53 0.92 3.60
C GLY A 64 -2.28 0.64 2.77
N PHE A 65 -2.25 1.16 1.55
CA PHE A 65 -1.08 1.19 0.68
C PHE A 65 -0.79 2.62 0.26
N LEU A 66 0.45 3.07 0.46
CA LEU A 66 0.95 4.38 0.06
C LEU A 66 2.12 4.25 -0.92
N CYS A 67 2.07 5.00 -2.01
CA CYS A 67 3.21 5.24 -2.87
C CYS A 67 3.38 6.75 -3.05
N ILE A 68 4.46 7.32 -2.51
CA ILE A 68 4.62 8.78 -2.46
C ILE A 68 5.97 9.23 -3.03
N GLY A 69 5.93 10.34 -3.74
CA GLY A 69 7.11 11.03 -4.23
C GLY A 69 7.57 10.54 -5.61
N PRO A 70 8.32 11.38 -6.36
CA PRO A 70 8.72 11.08 -7.73
C PRO A 70 9.58 9.82 -7.83
N GLY A 71 9.24 8.97 -8.80
CA GLY A 71 9.98 7.73 -9.08
C GLY A 71 9.65 6.57 -8.14
N SER A 72 8.87 6.79 -7.08
CA SER A 72 8.39 5.72 -6.22
C SER A 72 7.37 4.86 -6.96
N GLN A 73 7.42 3.55 -6.77
CA GLN A 73 6.52 2.59 -7.42
C GLN A 73 5.96 1.58 -6.42
N ALA A 74 4.66 1.32 -6.50
CA ALA A 74 4.01 0.21 -5.81
C ALA A 74 3.29 -0.67 -6.83
N LEU A 75 3.67 -1.95 -6.91
CA LEU A 75 3.05 -2.94 -7.78
C LEU A 75 2.37 -3.99 -6.91
N LEU A 76 1.04 -4.02 -6.92
CA LEU A 76 0.26 -4.91 -6.07
C LEU A 76 -0.28 -6.08 -6.89
N GLY A 77 -0.07 -7.30 -6.41
CA GLY A 77 -0.69 -8.49 -6.96
C GLY A 77 -2.22 -8.47 -6.85
N PRO A 78 -2.90 -9.48 -7.44
CA PRO A 78 -4.36 -9.53 -7.43
C PRO A 78 -4.93 -9.68 -6.02
N ARG A 79 -6.14 -9.16 -5.83
CA ARG A 79 -6.95 -9.31 -4.60
C ARG A 79 -6.28 -8.76 -3.33
N CYS A 80 -5.44 -7.74 -3.44
CA CYS A 80 -4.97 -7.02 -2.25
C CYS A 80 -6.09 -6.21 -1.62
N THR A 81 -6.10 -6.10 -0.30
CA THR A 81 -7.20 -5.43 0.43
C THR A 81 -6.65 -4.39 1.37
N ALA A 82 -7.19 -3.18 1.30
CA ALA A 82 -7.04 -2.16 2.33
C ALA A 82 -8.37 -1.99 3.05
N GLN A 83 -8.40 -2.17 4.37
CA GLN A 83 -9.63 -2.11 5.15
C GLN A 83 -9.50 -1.20 6.36
N ARG A 84 -10.52 -0.35 6.60
CA ARG A 84 -10.60 0.55 7.76
C ARG A 84 -9.40 1.52 7.85
N TYR A 85 -9.07 2.15 6.73
CA TYR A 85 -8.10 3.26 6.64
C TYR A 85 -8.79 4.57 6.24
N CYS A 86 -8.11 5.70 6.39
CA CYS A 86 -8.58 6.94 5.75
C CYS A 86 -8.57 6.79 4.23
N GLN A 87 -7.51 6.21 3.69
CA GLN A 87 -7.31 5.95 2.26
C GLN A 87 -7.02 4.46 2.05
N GLY A 88 -7.66 3.81 1.07
CA GLY A 88 -7.36 2.42 0.75
C GLY A 88 -6.00 2.27 0.06
N PHE A 89 -5.94 2.77 -1.18
CA PHE A 89 -4.77 2.79 -2.04
C PHE A 89 -4.50 4.23 -2.46
N LEU A 90 -3.31 4.75 -2.12
CA LEU A 90 -2.96 6.14 -2.39
C LEU A 90 -1.62 6.23 -3.12
N ALA A 91 -1.65 6.91 -4.27
CA ALA A 91 -0.47 7.41 -4.95
C ALA A 91 -0.46 8.94 -4.87
N GLU A 92 0.63 9.54 -4.40
CA GLU A 92 0.73 10.99 -4.17
C GLU A 92 2.11 11.54 -4.57
N GLY A 93 2.17 12.84 -4.89
CA GLY A 93 3.44 13.54 -5.07
C GLY A 93 4.30 13.00 -6.22
N GLY A 94 3.68 12.42 -7.25
CA GLY A 94 4.37 11.77 -8.37
C GLY A 94 4.74 10.30 -8.15
N GLY A 95 4.25 9.69 -7.07
CA GLY A 95 4.30 8.23 -6.90
C GLY A 95 3.38 7.51 -7.90
N TYR A 96 3.74 6.29 -8.25
CA TYR A 96 2.97 5.44 -9.16
C TYR A 96 2.52 4.16 -8.47
N MET A 97 1.23 3.87 -8.53
CA MET A 97 0.66 2.64 -7.99
C MET A 97 -0.11 1.88 -9.06
N GLN A 98 0.22 0.60 -9.22
CA GLN A 98 -0.52 -0.33 -10.06
C GLN A 98 -1.15 -1.40 -9.18
N THR A 99 -2.47 -1.54 -9.28
CA THR A 99 -3.23 -2.57 -8.57
C THR A 99 -3.54 -3.75 -9.48
N GLY A 100 -3.33 -4.97 -8.99
CA GLY A 100 -3.80 -6.17 -9.65
C GLY A 100 -5.33 -6.30 -9.63
N GLU A 101 -5.82 -7.26 -10.40
CA GLU A 101 -7.26 -7.55 -10.50
C GLU A 101 -7.88 -7.85 -9.13
N GLY A 102 -9.05 -7.27 -8.86
CA GLY A 102 -9.83 -7.57 -7.67
C GLY A 102 -9.28 -6.94 -6.37
N CYS A 103 -8.37 -5.98 -6.45
CA CYS A 103 -7.98 -5.19 -5.29
C CYS A 103 -9.15 -4.37 -4.74
N GLN A 104 -9.28 -4.27 -3.41
CA GLN A 104 -10.45 -3.67 -2.75
C GLN A 104 -10.07 -2.73 -1.61
N ALA A 105 -10.70 -1.55 -1.59
CA ALA A 105 -10.69 -0.65 -0.46
C ALA A 105 -12.04 -0.80 0.28
N LEU A 106 -12.02 -1.43 1.44
CA LEU A 106 -13.21 -1.76 2.22
C LEU A 106 -13.29 -0.84 3.43
N ASP A 107 -14.46 -0.25 3.69
CA ASP A 107 -14.69 0.63 4.84
C ASP A 107 -13.63 1.75 4.98
N CYS A 108 -13.08 2.21 3.85
CA CYS A 108 -12.12 3.30 3.81
C CYS A 108 -12.86 4.62 3.56
N ARG A 109 -12.43 5.72 4.21
CA ARG A 109 -13.10 7.03 4.06
C ARG A 109 -12.99 7.56 2.63
N ALA A 110 -11.90 7.22 1.93
CA ALA A 110 -11.71 7.46 0.52
C ALA A 110 -11.11 6.21 -0.16
N THR A 111 -11.69 5.85 -1.30
CA THR A 111 -11.58 4.51 -1.90
C THR A 111 -10.63 4.42 -3.09
N LEU A 112 -10.16 5.53 -3.67
CA LEU A 112 -9.41 5.51 -4.94
C LEU A 112 -8.27 6.53 -5.02
N ALA A 113 -7.14 6.07 -5.59
CA ALA A 113 -5.93 6.82 -5.86
C ALA A 113 -6.18 8.06 -6.73
N ARG A 114 -5.80 9.26 -6.25
CA ARG A 114 -5.63 10.44 -7.12
C ARG A 114 -4.24 10.42 -7.72
N GLY A 115 -4.04 9.67 -8.80
CA GLY A 115 -2.79 9.68 -9.56
C GLY A 115 -2.97 9.12 -10.96
N ASN A 116 -2.59 9.90 -11.98
CA ASN A 116 -2.67 9.54 -13.39
C ASN A 116 -1.89 8.25 -13.69
N GLY A 117 -2.58 7.13 -13.88
CA GLY A 117 -1.98 5.84 -14.23
C GLY A 117 -3.03 4.83 -14.68
N SER A 118 -3.00 4.49 -15.95
CA SER A 118 -3.96 3.71 -16.74
C SER A 118 -4.10 2.21 -16.42
N GLY A 119 -5.32 1.67 -16.57
CA GLY A 119 -5.64 0.27 -16.92
C GLY A 119 -6.31 -0.51 -15.77
N HIS A 120 -7.50 -1.12 -15.91
CA HIS A 120 -7.98 -1.92 -17.03
C HIS A 120 -9.42 -1.59 -17.49
N LYS A 121 -9.72 -2.09 -18.68
CA LYS A 121 -10.99 -2.01 -19.43
C LYS A 121 -12.22 -2.42 -18.64
#